data_AF-A0A359KNB4-F1
#
_entry.id   AF-A0A359KNB4-F1
#
_cell.length_a   1.000
_cell.length_b   1.000
_cell.length_c   1.000
_cell.angle_alpha   90.00
_cell.angle_beta   90.00
_cell.angle_gamma   90.00
#
_symmetry.space_group_name_H-M   'P 1'
#
loop_
_entity.id
_entity.type
_entity.pdbx_description
1 polymer ?
#
loop_
_entity_poly.entity_id
_entity_poly.type
_entity_poly.pdbx_seq_one_letter_code
_entity_poly.pdbx_strand_id
1 'polypeptide(L)'
;VCDHVVMLDRGRMVAAGRIDTLMRGGGDIVVRVDSDQSSLVAALIARGVAARVRERDIVIAPGGERDAIYDAIRDAVVELGLPLRGLQAGERSLEDVYIQTVGGADVARGKETVHAS
;
A
#
# COMPACT_ATOMS: atom_id res chain seq x y z
N VAL A 1 -16.05 -21.16 -9.41
CA VAL A 1 -15.29 -19.90 -9.55
C VAL A 1 -16.30 -18.77 -9.50
N CYS A 2 -16.04 -17.70 -8.75
CA CYS A 2 -16.93 -16.55 -8.61
C CYS A 2 -16.27 -15.33 -9.25
N ASP A 3 -16.99 -14.66 -10.16
CA ASP A 3 -16.45 -13.50 -10.91
C ASP A 3 -16.89 -12.16 -10.34
N HIS A 4 -17.79 -12.16 -9.35
CA HIS A 4 -18.37 -10.98 -8.72
C HIS A 4 -18.35 -11.10 -7.20
N VAL A 5 -17.97 -10.02 -6.52
CA VAL A 5 -17.87 -9.97 -5.05
C VAL A 5 -18.63 -8.75 -4.55
N VAL A 6 -19.32 -8.92 -3.43
CA VAL A 6 -19.97 -7.85 -2.67
C VAL A 6 -19.38 -7.81 -1.27
N MET A 7 -18.92 -6.65 -0.83
CA MET A 7 -18.40 -6.41 0.51
C MET A 7 -19.45 -5.66 1.34
N LEU A 8 -19.69 -6.18 2.54
CA LEU A 8 -20.64 -5.62 3.50
C LEU A 8 -19.88 -5.19 4.77
N ASP A 9 -20.18 -4.00 5.29
CA ASP A 9 -19.80 -3.55 6.63
C ASP A 9 -21.07 -3.17 7.41
N ARG A 10 -21.28 -3.74 8.60
CA ARG A 10 -22.43 -3.49 9.49
C ARG A 10 -23.79 -3.48 8.76
N GLY A 11 -24.02 -4.48 7.89
CA GLY A 11 -25.27 -4.63 7.14
C GLY A 11 -25.45 -3.63 5.98
N ARG A 12 -24.44 -2.83 5.65
CA ARG A 12 -24.43 -1.95 4.49
C ARG A 12 -23.40 -2.40 3.47
N MET A 13 -23.74 -2.28 2.19
CA MET A 13 -22.82 -2.57 1.11
C MET A 13 -21.79 -1.45 0.98
N VAL A 14 -20.50 -1.82 1.00
CA VAL A 14 -19.37 -0.89 0.91
C VAL A 14 -18.59 -1.01 -0.39
N ALA A 15 -18.66 -2.16 -1.07
CA ALA A 15 -18.12 -2.35 -2.41
C ALA A 15 -18.87 -3.48 -3.14
N ALA A 16 -19.00 -3.37 -4.46
CA ALA A 16 -19.54 -4.44 -5.31
C ALA A 16 -18.88 -4.36 -6.69
N GLY A 17 -18.53 -5.51 -7.26
CA GLY A 17 -17.93 -5.53 -8.59
C GLY A 17 -17.24 -6.84 -8.94
N ARG A 18 -16.64 -6.86 -10.13
CA ARG A 18 -15.82 -7.99 -10.57
C ARG A 18 -14.58 -8.15 -9.69
N ILE A 19 -14.22 -9.39 -9.39
CA ILE A 19 -13.04 -9.67 -8.55
C ILE A 19 -11.75 -9.09 -9.16
N ASP A 20 -11.55 -9.24 -10.47
CA ASP A 20 -10.38 -8.68 -11.17
C ASP A 20 -10.32 -7.16 -11.04
N THR A 21 -11.48 -6.51 -11.07
CA THR A 21 -11.59 -5.06 -10.93
C THR A 21 -11.24 -4.61 -9.52
N LEU A 22 -11.76 -5.32 -8.53
CA LEU A 22 -11.49 -5.02 -7.12
C LEU A 22 -10.03 -5.31 -6.75
N MET A 23 -9.39 -6.26 -7.43
CA MET A 23 -7.98 -6.65 -7.25
C MET A 23 -6.96 -5.82 -8.02
N ARG A 24 -7.40 -4.92 -8.92
CA ARG A 24 -6.46 -4.04 -9.65
C ARG A 24 -5.63 -3.19 -8.68
N GLY A 25 -4.37 -2.93 -9.01
CA GLY A 25 -3.49 -2.05 -8.22
C GLY A 25 -2.28 -2.72 -7.56
N GLY A 26 -2.15 -4.05 -7.63
CA GLY A 26 -1.02 -4.79 -7.08
C GLY A 26 -0.98 -4.77 -5.53
N GLY A 27 -0.25 -5.73 -4.94
CA GLY A 27 0.00 -5.74 -3.51
C GLY A 27 1.23 -4.91 -3.15
N ASP A 28 1.53 -4.89 -1.84
CA ASP A 28 2.73 -4.27 -1.28
C ASP A 28 4.01 -4.72 -2.01
N ILE A 29 4.97 -3.83 -2.14
CA ILE A 29 6.31 -4.17 -2.64
C ILE A 29 7.20 -4.47 -1.44
N VAL A 30 7.88 -5.62 -1.49
CA VAL A 30 8.80 -6.07 -0.44
C VAL A 30 10.23 -5.83 -0.90
N VAL A 31 11.00 -5.08 -0.11
CA VAL A 31 12.40 -4.73 -0.37
C VAL A 31 13.28 -5.29 0.75
N ARG A 32 14.42 -5.87 0.38
CA ARG A 32 15.44 -6.36 1.32
C ARG A 32 16.77 -5.71 1.05
N VAL A 33 17.41 -5.21 2.10
CA VAL A 33 18.76 -4.64 2.07
C VAL A 33 19.58 -5.22 3.22
N ASP A 34 20.89 -5.40 3.03
CA ASP A 34 21.76 -5.99 4.06
C ASP A 34 22.00 -5.03 5.25
N SER A 35 21.73 -3.73 5.11
CA SER A 35 22.01 -2.72 6.14
C SER A 35 21.09 -1.51 6.04
N ASP A 36 20.94 -0.81 7.16
CA ASP A 36 20.34 0.52 7.30
C ASP A 36 18.94 0.72 6.66
N GLN A 37 18.01 -0.17 7.03
CA GLN A 37 16.62 -0.12 6.56
C GLN A 37 15.92 1.20 6.92
N SER A 38 16.26 1.77 8.08
CA SER A 38 15.67 3.02 8.56
C SER A 38 16.00 4.21 7.66
N SER A 39 17.25 4.33 7.20
CA SER A 39 17.65 5.38 6.26
C SER A 39 16.94 5.24 4.92
N LEU A 40 16.80 4.02 4.40
CA LEU A 40 16.05 3.78 3.16
C LEU A 40 14.56 4.15 3.31
N VAL A 41 13.93 3.77 4.43
CA VAL A 41 12.54 4.15 4.71
C VAL A 41 12.39 5.67 4.81
N ALA A 42 13.27 6.36 5.52
CA ALA A 42 13.23 7.83 5.62
C ALA A 42 13.39 8.50 4.24
N ALA A 43 14.31 8.00 3.43
CA ALA A 43 14.55 8.49 2.07
C ALA A 43 13.33 8.29 1.14
N LEU A 44 12.62 7.17 1.27
CA LEU A 44 11.41 6.89 0.52
C LEU A 44 10.23 7.78 0.97
N ILE A 45 10.06 7.95 2.28
CA ILE A 45 9.01 8.83 2.83
C ILE A 45 9.23 10.29 2.37
N ALA A 46 10.48 10.75 2.34
CA ALA A 46 10.83 12.09 1.84
C ALA A 46 10.46 12.29 0.36
N ARG A 47 10.35 11.21 -0.41
CA ARG A 47 9.90 11.19 -1.82
C ARG A 47 8.39 10.96 -1.97
N GLY A 48 7.64 10.92 -0.87
CA GLY A 48 6.20 10.65 -0.89
C GLY A 48 5.85 9.17 -1.03
N VAL A 49 6.81 8.26 -0.92
CA VAL A 49 6.57 6.81 -0.98
C VAL A 49 6.32 6.28 0.43
N ALA A 50 5.14 5.69 0.65
CA ALA A 50 4.77 5.12 1.94
C ALA A 50 5.52 3.80 2.18
N ALA A 51 6.54 3.84 3.04
CA ALA A 51 7.38 2.70 3.38
C ALA A 51 7.45 2.48 4.90
N ARG A 52 7.59 1.22 5.32
CA ARG A 52 7.77 0.85 6.73
C ARG A 52 8.67 -0.37 6.87
N VAL A 53 9.40 -0.45 7.98
CA VAL A 53 10.13 -1.66 8.34
C VAL A 53 9.17 -2.71 8.90
N ARG A 54 9.33 -3.97 8.45
CA ARG A 54 8.67 -5.15 8.98
C ARG A 54 9.70 -6.27 9.13
N GLU A 55 10.18 -6.47 10.36
CA GLU A 55 11.23 -7.45 10.69
C GLU A 55 12.53 -7.22 9.89
N ARG A 56 12.78 -8.05 8.85
CA ARG A 56 13.96 -7.96 7.97
C ARG A 56 13.64 -7.34 6.61
N ASP A 57 12.38 -7.03 6.38
CA ASP A 57 11.84 -6.58 5.12
C ASP A 57 11.38 -5.12 5.25
N ILE A 58 11.52 -4.35 4.19
CA ILE A 58 10.89 -3.05 4.04
C ILE A 58 9.65 -3.25 3.17
N VAL A 59 8.50 -2.85 3.69
CA VAL A 59 7.21 -2.97 3.03
C VAL A 59 6.80 -1.61 2.51
N ILE A 60 6.55 -1.54 1.20
CA ILE A 60 6.11 -0.33 0.51
C ILE A 60 4.66 -0.52 0.12
N ALA A 61 3.80 0.33 0.65
CA ALA A 61 2.37 0.27 0.37
C ALA A 61 2.10 0.65 -1.09
N PRO A 62 1.08 0.05 -1.74
CA PRO A 62 0.68 0.46 -3.07
C PRO A 62 0.20 1.92 -3.05
N GLY A 63 0.65 2.71 -4.02
CA GLY A 63 0.24 4.10 -4.18
C GLY A 63 0.94 4.77 -5.35
N GLY A 64 0.21 5.56 -6.14
CA GLY A 64 0.76 6.18 -7.35
C GLY A 64 1.09 5.18 -8.46
N GLU A 65 1.95 5.58 -9.38
CA GLU A 65 2.38 4.75 -10.52
C GLU A 65 3.49 3.78 -10.09
N ARG A 66 3.34 2.50 -10.45
CA ARG A 66 4.20 1.43 -9.94
C ARG A 66 5.65 1.57 -10.42
N ASP A 67 5.84 1.99 -11.66
CA ASP A 67 7.17 2.18 -12.24
C ASP A 67 7.91 3.32 -11.53
N ALA A 68 7.21 4.41 -11.19
CA ALA A 68 7.75 5.50 -10.40
C ALA A 68 8.17 5.06 -8.99
N ILE A 69 7.43 4.14 -8.36
CA ILE A 69 7.83 3.55 -7.07
C ILE A 69 9.12 2.74 -7.24
N TYR A 70 9.21 1.90 -8.27
CA TYR A 70 10.43 1.10 -8.51
C TYR A 70 11.65 1.97 -8.77
N ASP A 71 11.50 3.04 -9.55
CA ASP A 71 12.56 4.01 -9.79
C ASP A 71 12.97 4.71 -8.49
N ALA A 72 12.01 5.15 -7.67
CA ALA A 72 12.30 5.78 -6.38
C ALA A 72 13.06 4.84 -5.41
N ILE A 73 12.73 3.53 -5.40
CA ILE A 73 13.45 2.52 -4.62
C ILE A 73 14.88 2.38 -5.12
N ARG A 74 15.05 2.21 -6.44
CA ARG A 74 16.37 2.03 -7.06
C ARG A 74 17.25 3.23 -6.76
N ASP A 75 16.75 4.44 -6.97
CA ASP A 75 17.53 5.65 -6.83
C ASP A 75 17.92 5.89 -5.36
N ALA A 76 17.00 5.68 -4.41
CA ALA A 76 17.30 5.79 -2.98
C ALA A 76 18.34 4.77 -2.50
N VAL A 77 18.27 3.52 -2.98
CA VAL A 77 19.27 2.49 -2.69
C VAL A 77 20.65 2.88 -3.21
N VAL A 78 20.72 3.40 -4.43
CA VAL A 78 21.97 3.85 -5.06
C VAL A 78 22.57 5.03 -4.31
N GLU A 79 21.77 6.05 -4.00
CA GLU A 79 22.23 7.24 -3.26
C GLU A 79 22.77 6.90 -1.87
N LEU A 80 22.15 5.94 -1.18
CA LEU A 80 22.57 5.49 0.14
C LEU A 80 23.68 4.43 0.10
N GLY A 81 24.06 3.94 -1.09
CA GLY A 81 25.08 2.90 -1.25
C GLY A 81 24.69 1.56 -0.62
N LEU A 82 23.38 1.24 -0.57
CA LEU A 82 22.89 0.04 0.10
C LEU A 82 22.91 -1.19 -0.81
N PRO A 83 23.30 -2.38 -0.33
CA PRO A 83 23.20 -3.61 -1.10
C PRO A 83 21.74 -4.08 -1.19
N LEU A 84 21.13 -3.99 -2.37
CA LEU A 84 19.80 -4.55 -2.62
C LEU A 84 19.84 -6.07 -2.74
N ARG A 85 19.08 -6.77 -1.90
CA ARG A 85 19.03 -8.23 -1.81
C ARG A 85 17.76 -8.83 -2.36
N GLY A 86 16.70 -8.04 -2.43
CA GLY A 86 15.42 -8.47 -2.97
C GLY A 86 14.50 -7.29 -3.22
N LEU A 87 13.74 -7.41 -4.30
CA LEU A 87 12.70 -6.47 -4.68
C LEU A 87 11.58 -7.31 -5.30
N GLN A 88 10.50 -7.52 -4.56
CA GLN A 88 9.42 -8.42 -4.96
C GLN A 88 8.08 -7.70 -4.96
N ALA A 89 7.34 -7.84 -6.06
CA ALA A 89 5.94 -7.47 -6.14
C ALA A 89 5.09 -8.43 -5.30
N GLY A 90 4.31 -7.91 -4.36
CA GLY A 90 3.24 -8.66 -3.71
C GLY A 90 2.01 -8.77 -4.59
N GLU A 91 1.23 -9.83 -4.33
CA GLU A 91 -0.14 -9.97 -4.82
C GLU A 91 -1.10 -9.23 -3.89
N ARG A 92 -2.19 -8.68 -4.43
CA ARG A 92 -3.21 -8.00 -3.63
C ARG A 92 -4.21 -9.04 -3.11
N SER A 93 -4.56 -8.98 -1.83
CA SER A 93 -5.57 -9.86 -1.23
C SER A 93 -6.96 -9.20 -1.16
N LEU A 94 -8.02 -10.01 -1.03
CA LEU A 94 -9.39 -9.53 -0.76
C LEU A 94 -9.47 -8.81 0.58
N GLU A 95 -8.68 -9.27 1.55
CA GLU A 95 -8.57 -8.64 2.86
C GLU A 95 -8.03 -7.20 2.74
N ASP A 96 -7.00 -6.98 1.91
CA ASP A 96 -6.45 -5.65 1.67
C ASP A 96 -7.49 -4.69 1.06
N VAL A 97 -8.28 -5.20 0.10
CA VAL A 97 -9.38 -4.43 -0.51
C VAL A 97 -10.44 -4.08 0.53
N TYR A 98 -10.79 -5.01 1.41
CA TYR A 98 -11.76 -4.78 2.49
C TYR A 98 -11.26 -3.73 3.48
N ILE A 99 -10.02 -3.85 3.97
CA ILE A 99 -9.41 -2.89 4.91
C ILE A 99 -9.36 -1.49 4.29
N GLN A 100 -8.98 -1.37 3.01
CA GLN A 100 -8.95 -0.09 2.32
C GLN A 100 -10.34 0.54 2.16
N THR A 101 -11.36 -0.27 1.85
CA THR A 101 -12.73 0.20 1.63
C THR A 101 -13.40 0.64 2.95
N VAL A 102 -13.25 -0.16 4.01
CA VAL A 102 -13.85 0.14 5.33
C VAL A 102 -13.07 1.22 6.07
N GLY A 103 -11.73 1.18 6.02
CA GLY A 103 -10.87 2.22 6.59
C GLY A 103 -11.08 3.59 5.94
N GLY A 104 -11.32 3.64 4.62
CA GLY A 104 -11.68 4.88 3.93
C GLY A 104 -13.06 5.41 4.31
N ALA A 105 -14.04 4.52 4.56
CA ALA A 105 -15.41 4.89 4.93
C ALA A 105 -15.51 5.53 6.34
N ASP A 106 -14.66 5.13 7.29
CA ASP A 106 -14.62 5.78 8.61
C ASP A 106 -13.90 7.15 8.59
N VAL A 107 -12.91 7.35 7.71
CA VAL A 107 -12.27 8.68 7.52
C VAL A 107 -13.24 9.68 6.89
N ALA A 108 -14.09 9.25 5.95
CA ALA A 108 -15.13 10.10 5.37
C ALA A 108 -16.19 10.51 6.41
N ARG A 109 -16.59 9.60 7.31
CA ARG A 109 -17.55 9.89 8.39
C ARG A 109 -17.01 10.90 9.41
N GLY A 110 -15.70 10.95 9.63
CA GLY A 110 -15.05 11.91 10.53
C GLY A 110 -15.04 13.36 10.02
N LYS A 111 -15.33 13.62 8.74
CA LYS A 111 -15.34 14.97 8.15
C LYS A 111 -16.71 15.65 8.10
N GLU A 112 -17.79 14.95 8.48
CA GLU A 112 -19.16 15.49 8.38
C GLU A 112 -19.67 16.16 9.67
N THR A 113 -18.89 16.20 10.76
CA THR A 113 -19.40 16.63 12.09
C THR A 113 -18.91 17.98 12.61
N VAL A 114 -18.23 18.82 11.81
CA VAL A 114 -17.76 20.15 12.28
C VAL A 114 -18.28 21.28 11.39
N HIS A 115 -19.60 21.43 11.31
CA HIS A 115 -20.25 22.71 10.97
C HIS A 115 -21.69 22.72 11.49
N ALA A 116 -21.82 22.89 12.81
CA ALA A 116 -23.06 23.37 13.43
C ALA A 116 -22.79 23.89 14.84
N SER A 117 -22.46 25.18 14.94
CA SER A 117 -22.94 26.17 15.94
C SER A 117 -21.95 27.33 16.02
#